data_AF-A0A919M4Y7-F1
#
_entry.id   AF-A0A919M4Y7-F1
#
_cell.length_a   1.000
_cell.length_b   1.000
_cell.length_c   1.000
_cell.angle_alpha   90.00
_cell.angle_beta   90.00
_cell.angle_gamma   90.00
#
_symmetry.space_group_name_H-M   'P 1'
#
loop_
_entity.id
_entity.type
_entity.pdbx_description
1 polymer ?
#
loop_
_entity_poly.entity_id
_entity_poly.type
_entity_poly.pdbx_seq_one_letter_code
_entity_poly.pdbx_strand_id
1 'polypeptide(L)'
;MNLNDARELALGLMARHGLTKWRLTFDDAKTRAGVCRSGSREIGLSRPLITLYSPEQVTETILHEIAHALAGPRHGHDAVWRATAIRIGCSGRRCVPEEAPRVDGSWHGVCRAGHRTTAHRQPIRVKSCRECSPRFDRSALFAWTYRGHPAPVHPAYAAEITRMRAPATVPAVQPGVGDKVRLTGAGKYGGLTGTIVKQGRTRYQVKTAKGLLNAPFTLVEPAR
;
A
#
# COMPACT_ATOMS: atom_id res chain seq x y z
N MET A 1 16.63 14.27 21.88
CA MET A 1 16.73 14.19 23.37
C MET A 1 17.07 12.76 23.77
N ASN A 2 17.78 12.52 24.88
CA ASN A 2 18.07 11.14 25.31
C ASN A 2 16.83 10.46 25.96
N LEU A 3 16.85 9.14 26.12
CA LEU A 3 15.68 8.40 26.63
C LEU A 3 15.39 8.60 28.12
N ASN A 4 16.39 8.94 28.93
CA ASN A 4 16.21 9.21 30.35
C ASN A 4 15.52 10.56 30.54
N ASP A 5 16.00 11.60 29.86
CA ASP A 5 15.35 12.93 29.88
C ASP A 5 13.90 12.83 29.39
N ALA A 6 13.67 12.07 28.31
CA ALA A 6 12.34 11.82 27.78
C ALA A 6 11.42 11.12 28.79
N ARG A 7 11.98 10.17 29.56
CA ARG A 7 11.25 9.46 30.62
C ARG A 7 10.88 10.41 31.76
N GLU A 8 11.82 11.21 32.24
CA GLU A 8 11.59 12.17 33.32
C GLU A 8 10.53 13.21 32.91
N LEU A 9 10.66 13.78 31.71
CA LEU A 9 9.68 14.69 31.13
C LEU A 9 8.29 14.04 31.04
N ALA A 10 8.20 12.83 30.51
CA ALA A 10 6.93 12.14 30.34
C ALA A 10 6.26 11.86 31.69
N LEU A 11 7.00 11.34 32.67
CA LEU A 11 6.47 11.08 34.00
C LEU A 11 6.03 12.37 34.70
N GLY A 12 6.79 13.46 34.57
CA GLY A 12 6.45 14.77 35.12
C GLY A 12 5.16 15.33 34.51
N LEU A 13 5.01 15.25 33.18
CA LEU A 13 3.80 15.68 32.48
C LEU A 13 2.60 14.80 32.83
N MET A 14 2.78 13.48 32.88
CA MET A 14 1.72 12.54 33.30
C MET A 14 1.23 12.88 34.72
N ALA A 15 2.15 13.10 35.66
CA ALA A 15 1.80 13.48 37.03
C ALA A 15 1.06 14.83 37.08
N ARG A 16 1.58 15.84 36.38
CA ARG A 16 0.96 17.18 36.27
C ARG A 16 -0.50 17.12 35.79
N HIS A 17 -0.80 16.20 34.89
CA HIS A 17 -2.14 16.04 34.32
C HIS A 17 -2.97 14.93 34.99
N GLY A 18 -2.59 14.48 36.19
CA GLY A 18 -3.38 13.56 37.01
C GLY A 18 -3.33 12.10 36.58
N LEU A 19 -2.42 11.71 35.68
CA LEU A 19 -2.24 10.33 35.21
C LEU A 19 -1.29 9.52 36.11
N THR A 20 -1.36 9.70 37.43
CA THR A 20 -0.48 9.03 38.40
C THR A 20 -0.64 7.51 38.47
N LYS A 21 -1.79 6.99 38.02
CA LYS A 21 -2.09 5.55 37.93
C LYS A 21 -1.80 4.95 36.54
N TRP A 22 -1.21 5.73 35.64
CA TRP A 22 -0.84 5.28 34.30
C TRP A 22 0.65 4.92 34.25
N ARG A 23 1.01 3.97 33.38
CA ARG A 23 2.41 3.58 33.18
C ARG A 23 2.97 4.20 31.90
N LEU A 24 4.22 4.62 31.97
CA LEU A 24 5.02 4.95 30.79
C LEU A 24 5.74 3.69 30.30
N THR A 25 5.64 3.41 29.00
CA THR A 25 6.34 2.30 28.35
C THR A 25 7.12 2.81 27.15
N PHE A 26 8.15 2.06 26.75
CA PHE A 26 8.94 2.35 25.55
C PHE A 26 8.99 1.14 24.64
N ASP A 27 8.67 1.34 23.36
CA ASP A 27 8.66 0.30 22.32
C ASP A 27 9.61 0.64 21.16
N ASP A 28 9.77 -0.28 20.20
CA ASP A 28 10.62 -0.12 19.02
C ASP A 28 9.82 0.21 17.75
N ALA A 29 8.64 0.85 17.89
CA ALA A 29 7.85 1.27 16.74
C ALA A 29 8.64 2.31 15.92
N LYS A 30 8.70 2.14 14.60
CA LYS A 30 9.51 3.01 13.72
C LYS A 30 8.70 4.04 12.93
N THR A 31 7.37 3.89 12.95
CA THR A 31 6.44 4.72 12.19
C THR A 31 5.43 5.46 13.05
N ARG A 32 5.43 5.23 14.37
CA ARG A 32 4.51 5.82 15.34
C ARG A 32 5.30 6.27 16.56
N ALA A 33 5.28 7.57 16.85
CA ALA A 33 6.08 8.17 17.93
C ALA A 33 5.48 7.90 19.33
N GLY A 34 4.16 7.97 19.47
CA GLY A 34 3.43 7.78 20.72
C GLY A 34 2.21 6.87 20.57
N VAL A 35 1.71 6.31 21.68
CA VAL A 35 0.40 5.64 21.73
C VAL A 35 -0.19 5.70 23.13
N CYS A 36 -1.47 6.01 23.21
CA CYS A 36 -2.29 5.81 24.40
C CYS A 36 -3.02 4.46 24.33
N ARG A 37 -2.81 3.61 25.34
CA ARG A 37 -3.53 2.36 25.56
C ARG A 37 -4.42 2.51 26.79
N SER A 38 -5.64 3.01 26.56
CA SER A 38 -6.61 3.29 27.63
C SER A 38 -7.00 2.06 28.46
N GLY A 39 -7.13 0.89 27.81
CA GLY A 39 -7.49 -0.36 28.49
C GLY A 39 -6.47 -0.81 29.54
N SER A 40 -5.16 -0.65 29.25
CA SER A 40 -4.07 -1.00 30.18
C SER A 40 -3.56 0.18 31.02
N ARG A 41 -4.09 1.40 30.77
CA ARG A 41 -3.62 2.68 31.31
C ARG A 41 -2.14 2.92 31.05
N GLU A 42 -1.76 2.84 29.78
CA GLU A 42 -0.37 3.04 29.36
C GLU A 42 -0.23 4.14 28.33
N ILE A 43 0.84 4.92 28.47
CA ILE A 43 1.37 5.77 27.40
C ILE A 43 2.66 5.12 26.93
N GLY A 44 2.74 4.81 25.64
CA GLY A 44 3.90 4.22 25.00
C GLY A 44 4.62 5.22 24.11
N LEU A 45 5.94 5.27 24.20
CA LEU A 45 6.78 6.10 23.34
C LEU A 45 7.75 5.23 22.52
N SER A 46 8.01 5.62 21.28
CA SER A 46 8.97 4.93 20.42
C SER A 46 10.41 5.32 20.78
N ARG A 47 11.23 4.37 21.21
CA ARG A 47 12.67 4.62 21.43
C ARG A 47 13.34 5.23 20.19
N PRO A 48 13.25 4.61 19.00
CA PRO A 48 14.03 5.10 17.86
C PRO A 48 13.54 6.47 17.36
N LEU A 49 12.27 6.83 17.52
CA LEU A 49 11.79 8.16 17.11
C LEU A 49 12.09 9.24 18.15
N ILE A 50 11.91 8.94 19.44
CA ILE A 50 12.18 9.90 20.52
C ILE A 50 13.64 10.34 20.55
N THR A 51 14.57 9.43 20.25
CA THR A 51 15.99 9.76 20.15
C THR A 51 16.28 10.75 19.01
N LEU A 52 15.50 10.72 17.93
CA LEU A 52 15.66 11.62 16.78
C LEU A 52 14.98 12.98 16.97
N TYR A 53 13.99 13.06 17.86
CA TYR A 53 13.17 14.25 18.04
C TYR A 53 13.82 15.29 18.94
N SER A 54 13.51 16.57 18.64
CA SER A 54 13.82 17.69 19.52
C SER A 54 13.01 17.60 20.82
N PRO A 55 13.44 18.26 21.90
CA PRO A 55 12.67 18.30 23.15
C PRO A 55 11.21 18.75 22.96
N GLU A 56 10.97 19.71 22.07
CA GLU A 56 9.64 20.24 21.75
C GLU A 56 8.79 19.19 21.03
N GLN A 57 9.36 18.46 20.07
CA GLN A 57 8.67 17.38 19.36
C GLN A 57 8.33 16.20 20.28
N VAL A 58 9.22 15.88 21.23
CA VAL A 58 8.94 14.85 22.24
C VAL A 58 7.86 15.33 23.21
N THR A 59 7.93 16.57 23.68
CA THR A 59 6.90 17.18 24.54
C THR A 59 5.53 17.11 23.85
N GLU A 60 5.48 17.47 22.57
CA GLU A 60 4.27 17.37 21.76
C GLU A 60 3.73 15.94 21.69
N THR A 61 4.60 14.97 21.40
CA THR A 61 4.22 13.56 21.35
C THR A 61 3.63 13.10 22.70
N ILE A 62 4.26 13.47 23.81
CA ILE A 62 3.79 13.10 25.15
C ILE A 62 2.42 13.73 25.44
N LEU A 63 2.29 15.05 25.23
CA LEU A 63 1.03 15.75 25.50
C LEU A 63 -0.09 15.25 24.58
N HIS A 64 0.21 14.87 23.34
CA HIS A 64 -0.74 14.24 22.43
C HIS A 64 -1.34 12.95 23.02
N GLU A 65 -0.48 12.07 23.54
CA GLU A 65 -0.95 10.82 24.15
C GLU A 65 -1.65 11.04 25.50
N ILE A 66 -1.21 12.02 26.30
CA ILE A 66 -1.92 12.44 27.52
C ILE A 66 -3.31 12.98 27.16
N ALA A 67 -3.45 13.76 26.08
CA ALA A 67 -4.75 14.25 25.63
C ALA A 67 -5.71 13.11 25.27
N HIS A 68 -5.22 12.04 24.62
CA HIS A 68 -6.02 10.82 24.39
C HIS A 68 -6.46 10.16 25.70
N ALA A 69 -5.54 10.03 26.67
CA ALA A 69 -5.85 9.45 27.97
C ALA A 69 -6.93 10.25 28.74
N LEU A 70 -6.91 11.58 28.63
CA LEU A 70 -7.87 12.48 29.28
C LEU A 70 -9.21 12.60 28.55
N ALA A 71 -9.20 12.63 27.21
CA ALA A 71 -10.42 12.71 26.42
C ALA A 71 -11.22 11.41 26.50
N GLY A 72 -10.53 10.27 26.57
CA GLY A 72 -11.13 8.94 26.70
C GLY A 72 -11.26 8.20 25.37
N PRO A 73 -11.40 6.87 25.41
CA PRO A 73 -11.19 5.98 24.25
C PRO A 73 -12.21 6.09 23.11
N ARG A 74 -13.34 6.78 23.35
CA ARG A 74 -14.35 7.03 22.31
C ARG A 74 -14.00 8.23 21.44
N HIS A 75 -13.06 9.06 21.90
CA HIS A 75 -12.61 10.25 21.20
C HIS A 75 -11.32 9.91 20.46
N GLY A 76 -11.40 9.90 19.13
CA GLY A 76 -10.21 9.99 18.28
C GLY A 76 -9.67 11.42 18.29
N HIS A 77 -9.10 11.89 17.19
CA HIS A 77 -8.69 13.29 17.06
C HIS A 77 -9.86 14.26 16.77
N ASP A 78 -10.96 14.12 17.49
CA ASP A 78 -12.17 14.95 17.34
C ASP A 78 -12.05 16.30 18.09
N ALA A 79 -13.16 17.04 18.14
CA ALA A 79 -13.21 18.35 18.81
C ALA A 79 -12.93 18.26 20.33
N VAL A 80 -13.37 17.20 21.00
CA VAL A 80 -13.16 16.99 22.44
C VAL A 80 -11.69 16.71 22.72
N TRP A 81 -11.08 15.83 21.94
CA TRP A 81 -9.64 15.58 22.02
C TRP A 81 -8.85 16.84 21.72
N ARG A 82 -9.17 17.57 20.64
CA ARG A 82 -8.43 18.77 20.25
C ARG A 82 -8.52 19.87 21.30
N ALA A 83 -9.70 20.09 21.88
CA ALA A 83 -9.87 21.04 22.97
C ALA A 83 -9.06 20.62 24.21
N THR A 84 -9.02 19.33 24.53
CA THR A 84 -8.21 18.78 25.62
C THR A 84 -6.71 18.96 25.36
N ALA A 85 -6.25 18.65 24.15
CA ALA A 85 -4.87 18.81 23.73
C ALA A 85 -4.40 20.27 23.88
N ILE A 86 -5.16 21.23 23.33
CA ILE A 86 -4.86 22.67 23.44
C ILE A 86 -4.82 23.12 24.91
N ARG A 87 -5.79 22.68 25.71
CA ARG A 87 -5.86 23.03 27.13
C ARG A 87 -4.65 22.59 27.94
N ILE A 88 -4.00 21.48 27.57
CA ILE A 88 -2.81 20.96 28.25
C ILE A 88 -1.49 21.41 27.60
N GLY A 89 -1.54 22.30 26.61
CA GLY A 89 -0.35 22.86 25.95
C GLY A 89 0.13 22.09 24.71
N CYS A 90 -0.61 21.11 24.21
CA CYS A 90 -0.39 20.52 22.89
C CYS A 90 -1.00 21.42 21.80
N SER A 91 -0.39 21.48 20.62
CA SER A 91 -0.87 22.25 19.47
C SER A 91 -2.21 21.77 18.91
N GLY A 92 -2.65 20.57 19.30
CA GLY A 92 -3.84 19.91 18.74
C GLY A 92 -3.65 19.43 17.30
N ARG A 93 -2.41 19.39 16.80
CA ARG A 93 -2.08 18.77 15.51
C ARG A 93 -2.13 17.25 15.62
N ARG A 94 -2.70 16.61 14.59
CA ARG A 94 -2.92 15.16 14.57
C ARG A 94 -1.65 14.37 14.20
N CYS A 95 -0.81 14.96 13.37
CA CYS A 95 0.37 14.33 12.82
C CYS A 95 1.60 15.14 13.17
N VAL A 96 2.71 14.45 13.40
CA VAL A 96 4.04 15.08 13.37
C VAL A 96 4.26 15.72 11.99
N PRO A 97 5.02 16.84 11.91
CA PRO A 97 5.36 17.47 10.63
C PRO A 97 5.96 16.46 9.64
N GLU A 98 5.76 16.68 8.34
CA GLU A 98 6.25 15.76 7.32
C GLU A 98 7.78 15.68 7.31
N GLU A 99 8.41 16.81 7.62
CA GLU A 99 9.85 17.06 7.71
C GLU A 99 10.46 16.51 9.01
N ALA A 100 9.64 16.02 9.94
CA ALA A 100 10.15 15.42 11.16
C ALA A 100 11.05 14.22 10.83
N PRO A 101 12.17 14.04 11.53
CA PRO A 101 13.06 12.90 11.32
C PRO A 101 12.31 11.57 11.34
N ARG A 102 12.65 10.68 10.41
CA ARG A 102 12.07 9.33 10.32
C ARG A 102 13.16 8.30 10.52
N VAL A 103 12.75 7.13 11.00
CA VAL A 103 13.64 5.97 11.04
C VAL A 103 13.59 5.32 9.67
N ASP A 104 14.74 5.17 9.04
CA ASP A 104 14.81 4.49 7.76
C ASP A 104 14.48 3.00 7.88
N GLY A 105 13.83 2.49 6.84
CA GLY A 105 13.58 1.07 6.68
C GLY A 105 14.84 0.31 6.26
N SER A 106 14.98 -0.94 6.70
CA SER A 106 16.14 -1.77 6.31
C SER A 106 16.15 -2.18 4.84
N TRP A 107 15.06 -1.98 4.10
CA TRP A 107 15.02 -2.17 2.65
C TRP A 107 15.19 -0.82 1.97
N HIS A 108 16.19 -0.69 1.12
CA HIS A 108 16.48 0.57 0.41
C HIS A 108 16.12 0.39 -1.06
N GLY A 109 15.31 1.31 -1.59
CA GLY A 109 14.90 1.36 -2.98
C GLY A 109 15.58 2.51 -3.69
N VAL A 110 16.13 2.27 -4.88
CA VAL A 110 16.71 3.32 -5.74
C VAL A 110 16.10 3.19 -7.13
N CYS A 111 15.55 4.28 -7.67
CA CYS A 111 15.05 4.30 -9.04
C CYS A 111 16.18 4.61 -10.04
N ARG A 112 15.93 4.44 -11.34
CA ARG A 112 16.95 4.70 -12.38
C ARG A 112 17.48 6.14 -12.40
N ALA A 113 16.68 7.11 -11.96
CA ALA A 113 17.10 8.51 -11.85
C ALA A 113 17.90 8.80 -10.55
N GLY A 114 18.07 7.83 -9.65
CA GLY A 114 18.83 7.99 -8.41
C GLY A 114 18.02 8.36 -7.17
N HIS A 115 16.72 8.70 -7.30
CA HIS A 115 15.86 8.98 -6.13
C HIS A 115 15.74 7.76 -5.22
N ARG A 116 15.73 8.01 -3.91
CA ARG A 116 15.78 6.99 -2.86
C ARG A 116 14.47 6.86 -2.11
N THR A 117 14.17 5.65 -1.66
CA THR A 117 13.08 5.36 -0.74
C THR A 117 13.48 4.24 0.21
N THR A 118 12.81 4.10 1.35
CA THR A 118 13.07 3.00 2.29
C THR A 118 11.77 2.28 2.70
N ALA A 119 11.90 1.02 3.13
CA ALA A 119 10.80 0.21 3.64
C ALA A 119 11.28 -0.64 4.82
N HIS A 120 10.49 -0.69 5.91
CA HIS A 120 10.86 -1.47 7.09
C HIS A 120 10.76 -2.99 6.87
N ARG A 121 9.93 -3.42 5.93
CA ARG A 121 9.73 -4.82 5.54
C ARG A 121 10.04 -5.00 4.07
N GLN A 122 10.32 -6.24 3.69
CA GLN A 122 10.55 -6.59 2.30
C GLN A 122 9.35 -6.17 1.44
N PRO A 123 9.55 -5.40 0.36
CA PRO A 123 8.48 -5.05 -0.54
C PRO A 123 7.87 -6.29 -1.19
N ILE A 124 6.56 -6.45 -1.02
CA ILE A 124 5.79 -7.54 -1.64
C ILE A 124 5.10 -7.10 -2.94
N ARG A 125 4.97 -5.79 -3.16
CA ARG A 125 4.34 -5.17 -4.34
C ARG A 125 5.32 -4.24 -5.04
N VAL A 126 5.25 -4.21 -6.36
CA VAL A 126 6.06 -3.33 -7.20
C VAL A 126 5.68 -1.88 -6.96
N LYS A 127 6.69 -1.02 -6.77
CA LYS A 127 6.54 0.42 -6.55
C LYS A 127 7.34 1.20 -7.59
N SER A 128 6.77 2.32 -8.05
CA SER A 128 7.47 3.30 -8.89
C SER A 128 7.72 4.60 -8.12
N CYS A 129 8.74 5.33 -8.55
CA CYS A 129 9.14 6.60 -7.97
C CYS A 129 8.14 7.71 -8.30
N ARG A 130 7.62 8.35 -7.25
CA ARG A 130 6.65 9.47 -7.39
C ARG A 130 7.29 10.78 -7.84
N GLU A 131 8.59 10.95 -7.59
CA GLU A 131 9.37 12.10 -8.07
C GLU A 131 9.60 12.02 -9.57
N CYS A 132 9.82 10.81 -10.11
CA CYS A 132 9.93 10.61 -11.56
C CYS A 132 8.57 10.75 -12.27
N SER A 133 7.50 10.26 -11.65
CA SER A 133 6.15 10.36 -12.21
C SER A 133 5.10 10.33 -11.10
N PRO A 134 4.11 11.25 -11.09
CA PRO A 134 3.06 11.27 -10.08
C PRO A 134 2.12 10.05 -10.15
N ARG A 135 2.12 9.32 -11.28
CA ARG A 135 1.37 8.07 -11.47
C ARG A 135 2.32 6.88 -11.49
N PHE A 136 1.75 5.68 -11.42
CA PHE A 136 2.56 4.47 -11.56
C PHE A 136 3.21 4.42 -12.95
N ASP A 137 4.54 4.29 -12.98
CA ASP A 137 5.33 4.25 -14.21
C ASP A 137 6.35 3.10 -14.15
N ARG A 138 6.30 2.21 -15.14
CA ARG A 138 7.18 1.04 -15.28
C ARG A 138 8.63 1.43 -15.59
N SER A 139 8.88 2.63 -16.11
CA SER A 139 10.23 3.16 -16.35
C SER A 139 10.92 3.61 -15.04
N ALA A 140 10.11 3.92 -14.02
CA ALA A 140 10.54 4.51 -12.75
C ALA A 140 10.50 3.52 -11.56
N LEU A 141 10.64 2.22 -11.81
CA LEU A 141 10.61 1.21 -10.75
C LEU A 141 11.83 1.30 -9.82
N PHE A 142 11.61 1.01 -8.53
CA PHE A 142 12.68 0.90 -7.57
C PHE A 142 13.39 -0.46 -7.65
N ALA A 143 14.72 -0.43 -7.68
CA ALA A 143 15.58 -1.57 -7.39
C ALA A 143 15.86 -1.61 -5.88
N TRP A 144 15.67 -2.77 -5.26
CA TRP A 144 15.73 -2.92 -3.81
C TRP A 144 16.98 -3.65 -3.34
N THR A 145 17.56 -3.16 -2.25
CA THR A 145 18.61 -3.82 -1.46
C THR A 145 18.16 -3.98 -0.01
N TYR A 146 18.72 -4.95 0.70
CA TYR A 146 18.53 -5.10 2.14
C TYR A 146 19.79 -4.64 2.86
N ARG A 147 19.67 -3.59 3.67
CA ARG A 147 20.78 -2.93 4.38
C ARG A 147 21.95 -2.57 3.45
N GLY A 148 21.64 -2.13 2.24
CA GLY A 148 22.63 -1.78 1.22
C GLY A 148 23.19 -2.95 0.40
N HIS A 149 22.87 -4.20 0.76
CA HIS A 149 23.34 -5.38 0.04
C HIS A 149 22.28 -5.95 -0.90
N PRO A 150 22.67 -6.49 -2.07
CA PRO A 150 21.75 -7.27 -2.91
C PRO A 150 21.07 -8.36 -2.08
N ALA A 151 19.74 -8.44 -2.19
CA ALA A 151 18.94 -9.46 -1.54
C ALA A 151 17.87 -9.96 -2.52
N PRO A 152 17.49 -11.25 -2.45
CA PRO A 152 16.36 -11.75 -3.23
C PRO A 152 15.12 -10.89 -2.96
N VAL A 153 14.40 -10.53 -4.02
CA VAL A 153 13.09 -9.87 -3.88
C VAL A 153 12.03 -10.91 -3.49
N HIS A 154 10.93 -10.45 -2.90
CA HIS A 154 9.84 -11.34 -2.52
C HIS A 154 9.23 -12.03 -3.77
N PRO A 155 8.82 -13.31 -3.72
CA PRO A 155 8.27 -14.02 -4.87
C PRO A 155 7.07 -13.30 -5.53
N ALA A 156 6.18 -12.72 -4.72
CA ALA A 156 5.05 -11.94 -5.23
C ALA A 156 5.50 -10.67 -6.00
N TYR A 157 6.58 -10.02 -5.55
CA TYR A 157 7.17 -8.87 -6.23
C TYR A 157 7.76 -9.30 -7.58
N ALA A 158 8.54 -10.38 -7.58
CA ALA A 158 9.11 -10.95 -8.81
C ALA A 158 8.01 -11.32 -9.82
N ALA A 159 6.94 -11.99 -9.37
CA ALA A 159 5.82 -12.35 -10.22
C ALA A 159 5.10 -11.12 -10.81
N GLU A 160 4.95 -10.04 -10.04
CA GLU A 160 4.37 -8.79 -10.51
C GLU A 160 5.28 -8.10 -11.56
N ILE A 161 6.60 -8.07 -11.35
CA ILE A 161 7.56 -7.61 -12.38
C ILE A 161 7.45 -8.44 -13.66
N THR A 162 7.39 -9.77 -13.55
CA THR A 162 7.24 -10.66 -14.71
C THR A 162 5.95 -10.37 -15.48
N ARG A 163 4.82 -10.22 -14.78
CA ARG A 163 3.55 -9.82 -15.42
C ARG A 163 3.61 -8.46 -16.10
N MET A 164 4.34 -7.50 -15.52
CA MET A 164 4.50 -6.17 -16.12
C MET A 164 5.42 -6.16 -17.35
N ARG A 165 6.33 -7.14 -17.46
CA ARG A 165 7.22 -7.31 -18.61
C ARG A 165 6.62 -8.19 -19.70
N ALA A 166 5.66 -9.04 -19.36
CA ALA A 166 4.94 -9.83 -20.34
C ALA A 166 4.33 -8.89 -21.39
N PRO A 167 4.44 -9.22 -22.69
CA PRO A 167 3.71 -8.48 -23.71
C PRO A 167 2.23 -8.48 -23.33
N ALA A 168 1.56 -7.34 -23.52
CA ALA A 168 0.11 -7.31 -23.38
C ALA A 168 -0.43 -8.45 -24.25
N THR A 169 -1.12 -9.41 -23.64
CA THR A 169 -1.91 -10.36 -24.40
C THR A 169 -2.93 -9.53 -25.15
N VAL A 170 -2.66 -9.29 -26.44
CA VAL A 170 -3.66 -8.76 -27.36
C VAL A 170 -4.81 -9.75 -27.25
N PRO A 171 -6.00 -9.35 -26.75
CA PRO A 171 -7.14 -10.24 -26.84
C PRO A 171 -7.27 -10.59 -28.32
N ALA A 172 -7.29 -11.88 -28.64
CA ALA A 172 -7.57 -12.33 -29.99
C ALA A 172 -8.85 -11.62 -30.44
N VAL A 173 -8.77 -10.86 -31.54
CA VAL A 173 -9.93 -10.14 -32.08
C VAL A 173 -11.05 -11.15 -32.24
N GLN A 174 -12.10 -11.03 -31.42
CA GLN A 174 -13.24 -11.92 -31.53
C GLN A 174 -13.96 -11.58 -32.83
N PRO A 175 -14.15 -12.55 -33.74
CA PRO A 175 -14.88 -12.33 -34.97
C PRO A 175 -16.30 -11.81 -34.69
N GLY A 176 -16.71 -10.76 -35.40
CA GLY A 176 -18.04 -10.17 -35.32
C GLY A 176 -19.03 -10.77 -36.32
N VAL A 177 -20.29 -10.35 -36.23
CA VAL A 177 -21.30 -10.65 -37.26
C VAL A 177 -20.85 -10.05 -38.60
N GLY A 178 -20.80 -10.87 -39.64
CA GLY A 178 -20.28 -10.52 -40.96
C GLY A 178 -18.89 -11.08 -41.25
N ASP A 179 -18.12 -11.47 -40.22
CA ASP A 179 -16.76 -11.98 -40.41
C ASP A 179 -16.76 -13.41 -40.95
N LYS A 180 -15.80 -13.68 -41.85
CA LYS A 180 -15.50 -15.03 -42.30
C LYS A 180 -14.68 -15.75 -41.25
N VAL A 181 -15.12 -16.96 -40.91
CA VAL A 181 -14.52 -17.77 -39.87
C VAL A 181 -14.38 -19.23 -40.30
N ARG A 182 -13.44 -19.93 -39.68
CA ARG A 182 -13.23 -21.37 -39.82
C ARG A 182 -13.61 -22.07 -38.53
N LEU A 183 -14.34 -23.18 -38.64
CA LEU A 183 -14.70 -24.04 -37.53
C LEU A 183 -13.54 -25.02 -37.24
N THR A 184 -13.03 -25.04 -36.01
CA THR A 184 -11.81 -25.81 -35.64
C THR A 184 -12.08 -27.11 -34.88
N GLY A 185 -13.35 -27.45 -34.60
CA GLY A 185 -13.70 -28.70 -33.91
C GLY A 185 -13.42 -29.95 -34.75
N ALA A 186 -13.04 -31.07 -34.12
CA ALA A 186 -12.68 -32.33 -34.81
C ALA A 186 -13.88 -33.14 -35.37
N GLY A 187 -15.09 -32.58 -35.39
CA GLY A 187 -16.31 -33.27 -35.83
C GLY A 187 -16.61 -33.13 -37.33
N LYS A 188 -17.78 -33.60 -37.77
CA LYS A 188 -18.27 -33.53 -39.17
C LYS A 188 -18.34 -32.14 -39.82
N TYR A 189 -18.15 -31.10 -39.01
CA TYR A 189 -18.16 -29.69 -39.39
C TYR A 189 -16.80 -29.00 -39.20
N GLY A 190 -15.78 -29.75 -38.77
CA GLY A 190 -14.40 -29.28 -38.65
C GLY A 190 -13.81 -28.89 -39.99
N GLY A 191 -13.05 -27.80 -39.99
CA GLY A 191 -12.42 -27.23 -41.18
C GLY A 191 -13.36 -26.45 -42.10
N LEU A 192 -14.68 -26.46 -41.86
CA LEU A 192 -15.63 -25.68 -42.65
C LEU A 192 -15.41 -24.19 -42.42
N THR A 193 -15.49 -23.44 -43.50
CA THR A 193 -15.53 -21.98 -43.47
C THR A 193 -16.97 -21.48 -43.63
N GLY A 194 -17.24 -20.32 -43.05
CA GLY A 194 -18.54 -19.68 -43.16
C GLY A 194 -18.51 -18.26 -42.62
N THR A 195 -19.65 -17.60 -42.65
CA THR A 195 -19.80 -16.22 -42.15
C THR A 195 -20.64 -16.21 -40.89
N ILE A 196 -20.21 -15.47 -39.88
CA ILE A 196 -21.02 -15.28 -38.67
C ILE A 196 -22.24 -14.46 -39.04
N VAL A 197 -23.42 -15.02 -38.83
CA VAL A 197 -24.69 -14.29 -39.03
C VAL A 197 -25.30 -13.82 -37.73
N LYS A 198 -24.90 -14.41 -36.60
CA LYS A 198 -25.36 -14.01 -35.27
C LYS A 198 -24.33 -14.37 -34.21
N GLN A 199 -24.19 -13.51 -33.22
CA GLN A 199 -23.40 -13.76 -32.01
C GLN A 199 -24.34 -13.89 -30.82
N GLY A 200 -24.31 -15.05 -30.16
CA GLY A 200 -25.01 -15.29 -28.89
C GLY A 200 -24.11 -15.02 -27.69
N ARG A 201 -24.57 -15.36 -26.48
CA ARG A 201 -23.79 -15.15 -25.24
C ARG A 201 -22.56 -16.07 -25.11
N THR A 202 -22.55 -17.23 -25.77
CA THR A 202 -21.51 -18.27 -25.62
C THR A 202 -21.11 -18.95 -26.93
N ARG A 203 -21.70 -18.53 -28.06
CA ARG A 203 -21.54 -19.19 -29.36
C ARG A 203 -21.84 -18.26 -30.53
N TYR A 204 -21.24 -18.55 -31.68
CA TYR A 204 -21.61 -17.97 -32.97
C TYR A 204 -22.64 -18.85 -33.68
N GLN A 205 -23.45 -18.21 -34.51
CA GLN A 205 -24.21 -18.87 -35.55
C GLN A 205 -23.52 -18.57 -36.88
N VAL A 206 -22.99 -19.61 -37.52
CA VAL A 206 -22.16 -19.51 -38.72
C VAL A 206 -22.91 -20.12 -39.89
N LYS A 207 -23.10 -19.34 -40.96
CA LYS A 207 -23.64 -19.82 -42.22
C LYS A 207 -22.50 -20.45 -43.03
N THR A 208 -22.56 -21.77 -43.20
CA THR A 208 -21.57 -22.56 -43.95
C THR A 208 -22.21 -23.17 -45.20
N ALA A 209 -21.39 -23.82 -46.04
CA ALA A 209 -21.90 -24.60 -47.19
C ALA A 209 -22.84 -25.76 -46.77
N LYS A 210 -22.71 -26.28 -45.54
CA LYS A 210 -23.58 -27.34 -45.01
C LYS A 210 -24.83 -26.80 -44.28
N GLY A 211 -25.09 -25.50 -44.41
CA GLY A 211 -26.18 -24.81 -43.72
C GLY A 211 -25.73 -24.04 -42.47
N LEU A 212 -26.70 -23.71 -41.63
CA LEU A 212 -26.53 -22.86 -40.47
C LEU A 212 -26.10 -23.66 -39.23
N LEU A 213 -24.93 -23.35 -38.68
CA LEU A 213 -24.32 -24.10 -37.58
C LEU A 213 -24.14 -23.22 -36.35
N ASN A 214 -24.31 -23.82 -35.16
CA ASN A 214 -23.98 -23.18 -33.89
C ASN A 214 -22.59 -23.67 -33.44
N ALA A 215 -21.65 -22.74 -33.27
CA ALA A 215 -20.27 -23.05 -32.89
C ALA A 215 -19.86 -22.27 -31.63
N PRO A 216 -19.38 -22.94 -30.56
CA PRO A 216 -18.80 -22.27 -29.40
C PRO A 216 -17.66 -21.33 -29.82
N PHE A 217 -17.49 -20.21 -29.11
CA PHE A 217 -16.44 -19.23 -29.43
C PHE A 217 -15.04 -19.84 -29.50
N THR A 218 -14.77 -20.86 -28.69
CA THR A 218 -13.48 -21.57 -28.62
C THR A 218 -13.17 -22.42 -29.85
N LEU A 219 -14.16 -22.69 -30.71
CA LEU A 219 -14.01 -23.53 -31.90
C LEU A 219 -14.17 -22.74 -33.21
N VAL A 220 -13.99 -21.42 -33.14
CA VAL A 220 -14.16 -20.51 -34.27
C VAL A 220 -12.96 -19.58 -34.33
N GLU A 221 -12.26 -19.61 -35.47
CA GLU A 221 -11.11 -18.74 -35.72
C GLU A 221 -11.38 -17.87 -36.95
N PRO A 222 -10.82 -16.64 -37.02
CA PRO A 222 -10.90 -15.83 -38.23
C PRO A 222 -10.34 -16.59 -39.45
N ALA A 223 -11.11 -16.67 -40.54
CA ALA A 223 -10.63 -17.18 -41.80
C ALA A 223 -10.01 -16.01 -42.58
N ARG A 224 -8.68 -16.04 -42.77
CA ARG A 224 -7.99 -15.14 -43.70
C ARG A 224 -8.47 -15.37 -45.13
#